data_AF-A0A920JHN9-F1
#
_entry.id   AF-A0A920JHN9-F1
#
_cell.length_a   1.000
_cell.length_b   1.000
_cell.length_c   1.000
_cell.angle_alpha   90.00
_cell.angle_beta   90.00
_cell.angle_gamma   90.00
#
_symmetry.space_group_name_H-M   'P 1'
#
loop_
_entity.id
_entity.type
_entity.pdbx_description
1 polymer ?
#
loop_
_entity_poly.entity_id
_entity_poly.type
_entity_poly.pdbx_seq_one_letter_code
_entity_poly.pdbx_strand_id
1 'polypeptide(L)'
;MALGERCTRACGFCLVDTRKPQAIDHDEPRRIAKAVNQMNLEYAVITMVARDDLKDGGANHIREIINEVRYLNPQTSVEVLISDLKGNAEICKPSSPPTLTS
;
A
#
# COMPACT_ATOMS: atom_id res chain seq x y z
N MET A 1 -4.04 1.61 -7.59
CA MET A 1 -2.57 1.53 -7.45
C MET A 1 -2.17 2.52 -6.38
N ALA A 2 -1.45 2.08 -5.36
CA ALA A 2 -1.04 2.86 -4.21
C ALA A 2 0.29 3.58 -4.45
N LEU A 3 0.54 4.64 -3.68
CA LEU A 3 1.74 5.49 -3.71
C LEU A 3 1.96 6.23 -5.04
N GLY A 4 0.87 6.48 -5.77
CA GLY A 4 0.84 7.21 -7.02
C GLY A 4 1.14 6.36 -8.27
N GLU A 5 1.41 7.06 -9.37
CA GLU A 5 1.60 6.46 -10.71
C GLU A 5 3.03 6.51 -11.23
N ARG A 6 3.96 7.09 -10.47
CA ARG A 6 5.37 7.28 -10.85
C ARG A 6 6.26 6.37 -10.01
N CYS A 7 7.05 5.55 -10.67
CA CYS A 7 7.94 4.59 -10.03
C CYS A 7 9.38 5.10 -9.98
N THR A 8 10.11 4.79 -8.90
CA THR A 8 11.56 5.06 -8.81
C THR A 8 12.41 4.09 -9.64
N ARG A 9 11.81 3.01 -10.18
CA ARG A 9 12.49 1.95 -10.94
C ARG A 9 12.00 1.88 -12.39
N ALA A 10 12.87 1.42 -13.28
CA ALA A 10 12.64 1.26 -14.72
C ALA A 10 12.69 -0.21 -15.15
N CYS A 11 11.70 -1.01 -14.74
CA CYS A 11 11.60 -2.40 -15.17
C CYS A 11 11.22 -2.45 -16.67
N GLY A 12 12.04 -3.06 -17.52
CA GLY A 12 11.85 -3.05 -18.99
C GLY A 12 10.55 -3.69 -19.51
N PHE A 13 9.80 -4.38 -18.65
CA PHE A 13 8.51 -5.00 -18.96
C PHE A 13 7.31 -4.25 -18.36
N CYS A 14 7.54 -3.26 -17.49
CA CYS A 14 6.50 -2.59 -16.73
C CYS A 14 6.03 -1.33 -17.46
N LEU A 15 4.70 -1.14 -17.55
CA LEU A 15 4.09 0.04 -18.18
C LEU A 15 4.02 1.27 -17.26
N VAL A 16 4.44 1.15 -16.00
CA VAL A 16 4.43 2.25 -15.04
C VAL A 16 5.54 3.25 -15.39
N ASP A 17 5.18 4.52 -15.39
CA ASP A 17 6.06 5.62 -15.73
C ASP A 17 7.20 5.80 -14.71
N THR A 18 8.45 5.75 -15.18
CA THR A 18 9.63 5.97 -14.34
C THR A 18 9.96 7.46 -14.26
N ARG A 19 9.55 8.12 -13.19
CA ARG A 19 9.85 9.52 -12.89
C ARG A 19 9.92 9.75 -11.39
N LYS A 20 10.45 10.90 -10.98
CA LYS A 20 10.44 11.31 -9.57
C LYS A 20 8.98 11.27 -9.04
N PRO A 21 8.69 10.48 -7.99
CA PRO A 21 7.36 10.41 -7.41
C PRO A 21 6.89 11.75 -6.84
N GLN A 22 5.58 11.89 -6.72
CA GLN A 22 4.97 13.00 -5.98
C GLN A 22 5.06 12.74 -4.47
N ALA A 23 4.73 13.77 -3.68
CA ALA A 23 4.58 13.63 -2.24
C ALA A 23 3.50 12.58 -1.93
N ILE A 24 3.64 11.91 -0.78
CA ILE A 24 2.63 10.95 -0.31
C ILE A 24 1.33 11.71 -0.07
N ASP A 25 0.24 11.16 -0.58
CA ASP A 25 -1.10 11.62 -0.25
C ASP A 25 -1.61 10.87 0.99
N HIS A 26 -1.62 11.56 2.13
CA HIS A 26 -2.00 10.97 3.41
C HIS A 26 -3.47 10.53 3.48
N ASP A 27 -4.33 10.97 2.56
CA ASP A 27 -5.74 10.57 2.48
C ASP A 27 -5.97 9.42 1.47
N GLU A 28 -4.93 8.96 0.75
CA GLU A 28 -4.99 7.79 -0.13
C GLU A 28 -5.56 6.53 0.56
N PRO A 29 -5.21 6.16 1.81
CA PRO A 29 -5.79 5.01 2.50
C PRO A 29 -7.32 5.07 2.59
N ARG A 30 -7.85 6.23 2.99
CA ARG A 30 -9.29 6.46 3.13
C ARG A 30 -10.00 6.45 1.78
N ARG A 31 -9.40 7.00 0.73
CA ARG A 31 -9.98 6.96 -0.62
C ARG A 31 -10.00 5.56 -1.19
N ILE A 32 -8.94 4.76 -1.01
CA ILE A 32 -8.91 3.36 -1.45
C ILE A 32 -9.98 2.56 -0.73
N ALA A 33 -10.08 2.67 0.60
CA ALA A 33 -11.10 1.97 1.37
C ALA A 33 -12.53 2.33 0.93
N LYS A 34 -12.79 3.61 0.67
CA LYS A 34 -14.08 4.08 0.14
C LYS A 34 -14.36 3.54 -1.25
N ALA A 35 -13.37 3.50 -2.14
CA ALA A 35 -13.54 2.94 -3.48
C ALA A 35 -13.89 1.45 -3.42
N VAL A 36 -13.21 0.68 -2.56
CA VAL A 36 -13.53 -0.74 -2.30
C VAL A 36 -14.97 -0.90 -1.81
N ASN A 37 -15.41 -0.03 -0.90
CA ASN A 37 -16.78 -0.02 -0.37
C ASN A 37 -17.82 0.29 -1.44
N GLN A 38 -17.60 1.34 -2.23
CA GLN A 38 -18.49 1.80 -3.29
C GLN A 38 -18.66 0.77 -4.40
N MET A 39 -17.61 -0.01 -4.66
CA MET A 39 -17.63 -1.09 -5.64
C MET A 39 -18.19 -2.41 -5.07
N ASN A 40 -18.44 -2.47 -3.75
CA ASN A 40 -18.93 -3.66 -3.04
C ASN A 40 -18.09 -4.92 -3.36
N LEU A 41 -16.76 -4.81 -3.27
CA LEU A 41 -15.86 -5.90 -3.61
C LEU A 41 -15.78 -6.96 -2.50
N GLU A 42 -15.89 -8.22 -2.87
CA GLU A 42 -15.59 -9.35 -1.96
C GLU A 42 -14.08 -9.54 -1.77
N TYR A 43 -13.29 -9.17 -2.79
CA TYR A 43 -11.85 -9.36 -2.81
C TYR A 43 -11.15 -8.18 -3.49
N ALA A 44 -10.15 -7.59 -2.82
CA ALA A 44 -9.39 -6.45 -3.32
C ALA A 44 -7.88 -6.75 -3.33
N VAL A 45 -7.26 -6.58 -4.50
CA VAL A 45 -5.79 -6.62 -4.66
C VAL A 45 -5.28 -5.18 -4.65
N ILE A 46 -4.34 -4.90 -3.75
CA ILE A 46 -3.70 -3.59 -3.63
C ILE A 46 -2.23 -3.72 -4.01
N THR A 47 -1.84 -3.02 -5.06
CA THR A 47 -0.44 -2.97 -5.52
C THR A 47 0.12 -1.55 -5.43
N MET A 48 1.45 -1.41 -5.45
CA MET A 48 2.17 -0.15 -5.31
C MET A 48 3.30 -0.02 -6.32
N VAL A 49 3.68 1.23 -6.59
CA VAL A 49 4.96 1.54 -7.25
C VAL A 49 6.14 1.42 -6.27
N ALA A 50 7.35 1.23 -6.78
CA ALA A 50 8.54 1.33 -5.92
C ALA A 50 8.77 2.79 -5.48
N ARG A 51 8.98 2.98 -4.17
CA ARG A 51 9.23 4.27 -3.53
C ARG A 51 10.58 4.28 -2.84
N ASP A 52 11.64 4.08 -3.62
CA ASP A 52 13.01 4.03 -3.09
C ASP A 52 13.48 5.38 -2.49
N ASP A 53 12.71 6.45 -2.74
CA ASP A 53 12.86 7.79 -2.16
C ASP A 53 12.41 7.87 -0.69
N LEU A 54 11.59 6.92 -0.23
CA LEU A 54 11.12 6.82 1.15
C LEU A 54 12.03 5.91 1.99
N LYS A 55 12.18 6.24 3.27
CA LYS A 55 13.03 5.47 4.20
C LYS A 55 12.53 4.04 4.40
N ASP A 56 11.22 3.84 4.44
CA ASP A 56 10.54 2.55 4.61
C ASP A 56 10.05 1.95 3.28
N GLY A 57 10.41 2.54 2.14
CA GLY A 57 9.95 2.10 0.83
C GLY A 57 8.43 2.21 0.62
N GLY A 58 7.68 2.88 1.50
CA GLY A 58 6.22 2.98 1.45
C GLY A 58 5.47 1.90 2.25
N ALA A 59 6.16 1.07 3.02
CA ALA A 59 5.55 -0.04 3.77
C ALA A 59 4.50 0.42 4.80
N ASN A 60 4.76 1.51 5.54
CA ASN A 60 3.78 2.04 6.49
C ASN A 60 2.51 2.50 5.79
N HIS A 61 2.62 3.08 4.60
CA HIS A 61 1.46 3.53 3.84
C HIS A 61 0.58 2.34 3.38
N ILE A 62 1.20 1.24 2.95
CA ILE A 62 0.45 0.01 2.64
C ILE A 62 -0.24 -0.55 3.89
N ARG A 63 0.43 -0.52 5.04
CA ARG A 63 -0.18 -0.92 6.31
C ARG A 63 -1.41 -0.06 6.64
N GLU A 64 -1.32 1.26 6.47
CA GLU A 64 -2.45 2.19 6.66
C GLU A 64 -3.62 1.86 5.71
N ILE A 65 -3.32 1.60 4.43
CA ILE A 65 -4.33 1.18 3.45
C ILE A 65 -5.02 -0.12 3.88
N ILE A 66 -4.28 -1.15 4.28
CA ILE A 66 -4.85 -2.43 4.74
C ILE A 66 -5.77 -2.20 5.95
N ASN A 67 -5.32 -1.40 6.91
CA ASN A 67 -6.10 -1.13 8.13
C ASN A 67 -7.40 -0.39 7.81
N GLU A 68 -7.34 0.64 6.97
CA GLU A 68 -8.51 1.44 6.59
C GLU A 68 -9.50 0.62 5.73
N VAL A 69 -9.01 -0.22 4.82
CA VAL A 69 -9.85 -1.14 4.03
C VAL A 69 -10.55 -2.14 4.94
N ARG A 70 -9.84 -2.76 5.88
CA ARG A 70 -10.44 -3.71 6.86
C ARG A 70 -11.43 -3.03 7.79
N TYR A 71 -11.16 -1.79 8.21
CA TYR A 71 -12.04 -1.01 9.06
C TYR A 71 -13.37 -0.70 8.35
N LEU A 72 -13.31 -0.21 7.11
CA LEU A 72 -14.51 0.19 6.37
C LEU A 72 -15.21 -0.98 5.67
N ASN A 73 -14.48 -2.05 5.33
CA ASN A 73 -14.95 -3.20 4.57
C ASN A 73 -14.59 -4.52 5.27
N PRO A 74 -15.19 -4.82 6.45
CA PRO A 74 -14.79 -5.97 7.26
C PRO A 74 -15.04 -7.33 6.60
N GLN A 75 -15.83 -7.39 5.53
CA GLN A 75 -16.12 -8.63 4.77
C GLN A 75 -15.25 -8.78 3.52
N THR A 76 -14.50 -7.74 3.13
CA THR A 76 -13.64 -7.80 1.94
C THR A 76 -12.31 -8.45 2.29
N SER A 77 -11.94 -9.49 1.54
CA SER A 77 -10.59 -10.06 1.59
C SER A 77 -9.60 -9.13 0.90
N VAL A 78 -8.43 -8.93 1.52
CA VAL A 78 -7.40 -8.00 1.01
C VAL A 78 -6.10 -8.75 0.75
N GLU A 79 -5.62 -8.68 -0.48
CA GLU A 79 -4.27 -9.11 -0.87
C GLU A 79 -3.42 -7.91 -1.23
N VAL A 80 -2.13 -7.99 -0.92
CA VAL A 80 -1.17 -6.94 -1.25
C VAL A 80 -0.03 -7.49 -2.11
N LEU A 81 0.22 -6.82 -3.23
CA LEU A 81 1.38 -7.05 -4.09
C LEU A 81 2.32 -5.84 -3.98
N ILE A 82 3.26 -5.94 -3.04
CA ILE A 82 4.21 -4.88 -2.71
C ILE A 82 5.54 -5.02 -3.46
N SER A 83 6.32 -3.94 -3.49
CA SER A 83 7.72 -4.00 -3.93
C SER A 83 8.57 -4.87 -2.99
N ASP A 84 9.80 -5.18 -3.38
CA ASP A 84 10.75 -5.93 -2.56
C ASP A 84 11.23 -5.21 -1.29
N LEU A 85 10.89 -3.92 -1.12
CA LEU A 85 11.36 -3.06 -0.02
C LEU A 85 12.90 -3.10 0.15
N LYS A 86 13.62 -3.22 -0.98
CA LYS A 86 15.09 -3.40 -1.05
C LYS A 86 15.60 -4.62 -0.27
N GLY A 87 14.75 -5.61 -0.01
CA GLY A 87 15.08 -6.78 0.80
C GLY A 87 15.31 -6.49 2.28
N ASN A 88 14.87 -5.33 2.80
CA ASN A 88 15.07 -4.98 4.19
C ASN A 88 14.03 -5.64 5.10
N ALA A 89 14.42 -6.77 5.70
CA ALA A 89 13.57 -7.55 6.59
C ALA A 89 13.05 -6.77 7.81
N GLU A 90 13.75 -5.74 8.28
CA GLU A 90 13.29 -4.91 9.41
C GLU A 90 12.01 -4.15 9.09
N ILE A 91 11.80 -3.77 7.82
CA ILE A 91 10.59 -3.08 7.36
C ILE A 91 9.39 -4.03 7.35
N CYS A 92 9.63 -5.31 7.07
CA CYS A 92 8.59 -6.34 7.01
C CYS A 92 8.18 -6.88 8.39
N LYS A 93 8.84 -6.45 9.47
CA LYS A 93 8.48 -6.91 10.81
C LYS A 93 7.18 -6.26 11.28
N PRO A 94 6.29 -7.02 11.94
CA PRO A 94 5.12 -6.43 12.56
C PRO A 94 5.55 -5.41 13.64
N SER A 95 5.03 -4.19 13.54
CA SER A 95 5.27 -3.12 14.52
C SER A 95 4.54 -3.44 15.83
N SER A 96 5.16 -4.21 16.72
CA SER A 96 4.61 -4.71 18.00
C SER A 96 3.28 -5.49 17.86
N PRO A 97 2.97 -6.43 18.77
CA PRO A 97 1.66 -7.07 18.77
C PRO A 97 0.57 -6.00 18.92
N PRO A 98 -0.58 -6.12 18.23
CA PRO A 98 -1.72 -5.26 18.52
C PRO A 98 -2.02 -5.41 20.01
N THR A 99 -2.06 -4.30 20.73
CA THR A 99 -2.58 -4.29 22.10
C THR A 99 -4.03 -4.74 21.98
N LEU A 100 -4.28 -6.00 22.32
CA LEU A 100 -5.62 -6.52 22.55
C LEU A 100 -6.16 -5.70 23.71
N THR A 101 -6.86 -4.61 23.40
CA THR A 101 -7.70 -3.94 24.39
C THR A 101 -8.72 -4.96 24.84
N SER A 102 -8.64 -5.26 26.14
CA SER A 102 -9.43 -6.22 26.89
C SER A 102 -10.91 -5.89 26.85
#